data_AF-A0A0B1SCA3-F1
#
_entry.id   AF-A0A0B1SCA3-F1
#
_cell.length_a   1.000
_cell.length_b   1.000
_cell.length_c   1.000
_cell.angle_alpha   90.00
_cell.angle_beta   90.00
_cell.angle_gamma   90.00
#
_symmetry.space_group_name_H-M   'P 1'
#
loop_
_entity.id
_entity.type
_entity.pdbx_description
1 polymer ?
#
loop_
_entity_poly.entity_id
_entity_poly.type
_entity_poly.pdbx_seq_one_letter_code
_entity_poly.pdbx_strand_id
1 'polypeptide(L)'
;VVRSTLLPTKAYLQITYVEPYFDKWERRRRLTHFERSHKIKRFVYATPFTRDGKAHGDLKDQFKRRTILTTQHSFPYVKTRIKVTEREQKVLQPIQVAIDDIEKKTSFPYVKTRIKVTEREQKVLQPIQVAIDDIEKKTRELAAAIAQNPPDAKMLQMVLQGCIGTTVNQGPIQVGVF
;
A
#
# COMPACT_ATOMS: atom_id res chain seq x y z
N VAL A 1 12.03 -10.35 19.95
CA VAL A 1 13.22 -11.13 20.31
C VAL A 1 13.55 -10.84 21.76
N VAL A 2 13.73 -11.88 22.57
CA VAL A 2 14.09 -11.71 23.98
C VAL A 2 15.61 -11.62 24.06
N ARG A 3 16.16 -10.60 24.73
CA ARG A 3 17.62 -10.39 24.77
C ARG A 3 18.39 -11.59 25.33
N SER A 4 17.79 -12.34 26.24
CA SER A 4 18.39 -13.52 26.87
C SER A 4 18.58 -14.71 25.93
N THR A 5 17.89 -14.74 24.78
CA THR A 5 18.04 -15.83 23.81
C THR A 5 19.11 -15.54 22.74
N LEU A 6 19.81 -14.41 22.84
CA LEU A 6 20.83 -13.99 21.88
C LEU A 6 22.22 -14.45 22.32
N LEU A 7 23.01 -14.96 21.38
CA LEU A 7 24.37 -15.42 21.67
C LEU A 7 25.30 -14.22 21.88
N PRO A 8 26.10 -14.17 22.98
CA PRO A 8 27.01 -13.07 23.24
C PRO A 8 28.09 -12.87 22.16
N THR A 9 28.39 -13.93 21.39
CA THR A 9 29.43 -13.95 20.37
C THR A 9 29.00 -13.33 19.03
N LYS A 10 27.73 -12.93 18.88
CA LYS A 10 27.19 -12.40 17.63
C LYS A 10 26.68 -10.98 17.79
N ALA A 11 26.86 -10.17 16.76
CA ALA A 11 26.20 -8.88 16.62
C ALA A 11 24.81 -9.06 15.98
N TYR A 12 23.80 -8.44 16.56
CA TYR A 12 22.43 -8.48 16.06
C TYR A 12 21.95 -7.08 15.71
N LEU A 13 21.40 -6.91 14.50
CA LEU A 13 20.75 -5.69 14.07
C LEU A 13 19.27 -5.98 13.82
N GLN A 14 18.39 -5.22 14.45
CA GLN A 14 16.96 -5.26 14.15
C GLN A 14 16.60 -4.06 13.28
N ILE A 15 16.11 -4.33 12.08
CA ILE A 15 15.54 -3.34 11.18
C ILE A 15 14.04 -3.56 11.13
N THR A 16 13.26 -2.51 11.30
CA THR A 16 11.79 -2.58 11.25
C THR A 16 11.29 -1.35 10.52
N TYR A 17 10.48 -1.57 9.50
CA TYR A 17 9.79 -0.50 8.80
C TYR A 17 8.78 0.17 9.74
N VAL A 18 8.70 1.50 9.68
CA VAL A 18 7.77 2.31 10.47
C VAL A 18 7.11 3.36 9.60
N GLU A 19 5.88 3.71 9.92
CA GLU A 19 5.11 4.76 9.24
C GLU A 19 4.95 5.97 10.17
N PRO A 20 4.80 7.20 9.66
CA PRO A 20 4.44 8.35 10.49
C PRO A 20 3.12 8.10 11.24
N TYR A 21 3.13 8.34 12.55
CA TYR A 21 1.95 8.21 13.40
C TYR A 21 1.31 9.58 13.63
N PHE A 22 0.00 9.64 13.43
CA PHE A 22 -0.84 10.80 13.68
C PHE A 22 -2.05 10.37 14.47
N ASP A 23 -2.39 11.14 15.50
CA ASP A 23 -3.67 10.95 16.17
C ASP A 23 -4.83 11.31 15.23
N LYS A 24 -6.04 10.83 15.56
CA LYS A 24 -7.24 11.09 14.73
C LYS A 24 -7.48 12.58 14.48
N TRP A 25 -7.12 13.45 15.41
CA TRP A 25 -7.26 14.90 15.25
C TRP A 25 -6.15 15.50 14.36
N GLU A 26 -4.90 15.03 14.49
CA GLU A 26 -3.79 15.46 13.62
C GLU A 26 -4.01 15.04 12.18
N ARG A 27 -4.47 13.80 11.97
CA ARG A 27 -4.76 13.26 10.64
C ARG A 27 -5.86 14.05 9.92
N ARG A 28 -6.82 14.62 10.68
CA ARG A 28 -7.86 15.50 10.14
C ARG A 28 -7.32 16.88 9.73
N ARG A 29 -6.28 17.39 10.42
CA ARG A 29 -5.68 18.70 10.11
C ARG A 29 -4.58 18.63 9.04
N ARG A 30 -3.88 17.50 8.94
CA ARG A 30 -2.83 17.26 7.95
C ARG A 30 -3.45 16.61 6.71
N LEU A 31 -3.97 17.43 5.81
CA LEU A 31 -4.71 16.97 4.63
C LEU A 31 -3.77 16.55 3.51
N THR A 32 -2.70 17.30 3.31
CA THR A 32 -1.77 17.12 2.20
C THR A 32 -0.67 16.11 2.51
N HIS A 33 -0.06 15.54 1.46
CA HIS A 33 1.10 14.66 1.59
C HIS A 33 2.28 15.37 2.28
N PHE A 34 2.51 16.65 1.94
CA PHE A 34 3.56 17.46 2.55
C PHE A 34 3.37 17.61 4.07
N GLU A 35 2.17 17.97 4.51
CA GLU A 35 1.86 18.10 5.94
C GLU A 35 2.00 16.77 6.68
N ARG A 36 1.73 15.64 6.01
CA ARG A 36 1.94 14.29 6.58
C ARG A 36 3.41 13.85 6.57
N SER A 37 4.30 14.63 5.97
CA SER A 37 5.73 14.32 5.86
C SER A 37 6.63 15.34 6.58
N HIS A 38 6.07 16.44 7.08
CA HIS A 38 6.81 17.54 7.70
C HIS A 38 6.50 17.68 9.19
N LYS A 39 7.49 18.02 10.02
CA LYS A 39 7.39 18.09 11.50
C LYS A 39 6.76 16.82 12.09
N ILE A 40 7.33 15.66 11.73
CA ILE A 40 6.89 14.34 12.21
C ILE A 40 7.83 13.83 13.31
N LYS A 41 7.28 13.43 14.46
CA LYS A 41 8.07 12.97 15.62
C LYS A 41 7.70 11.57 16.09
N ARG A 42 6.52 11.10 15.72
CA ARG A 42 5.98 9.80 16.14
C ARG A 42 5.90 8.86 14.95
N PHE A 43 6.30 7.62 15.17
CA PHE A 43 6.32 6.58 14.16
C PHE A 43 5.68 5.31 14.70
N VAL A 44 4.97 4.57 13.88
CA VAL A 44 4.22 3.38 14.29
C VAL A 44 4.60 2.17 13.44
N TYR A 45 4.67 1.02 14.10
CA TYR A 45 4.64 -0.29 13.43
C TYR A 45 3.73 -1.25 14.21
N ALA A 46 3.31 -2.30 13.53
CA ALA A 46 2.44 -3.33 14.10
C ALA A 46 3.12 -4.69 14.03
N THR A 47 3.02 -5.47 15.11
CA THR A 47 3.53 -6.84 15.17
C THR A 47 2.36 -7.79 15.46
N PRO A 48 2.00 -8.68 14.53
CA PRO A 48 0.95 -9.66 14.75
C PRO A 48 1.41 -10.72 15.74
N PHE A 49 0.51 -11.20 16.59
CA PHE A 49 0.77 -12.31 17.51
C PHE A 49 -0.54 -13.00 17.91
N THR A 50 -0.41 -14.23 18.42
CA THR A 50 -1.49 -15.02 19.04
C THR A 50 -1.12 -15.26 20.51
N ARG A 51 -2.09 -15.66 21.34
CA ARG A 51 -1.80 -15.97 22.76
C ARG A 51 -0.84 -17.14 22.93
N ASP A 52 -0.82 -18.05 21.96
CA ASP A 52 0.10 -19.20 21.91
C ASP A 52 1.51 -18.82 21.45
N GLY A 53 1.77 -17.53 21.18
CA GLY A 53 3.09 -17.01 20.82
C GLY A 53 3.43 -17.07 19.33
N LYS A 54 2.57 -17.67 18.49
CA LYS A 54 2.73 -17.63 17.02
C LYS A 54 2.41 -16.23 16.49
N ALA A 55 3.06 -15.82 15.40
CA ALA A 55 2.79 -14.54 14.76
C ALA A 55 1.37 -14.50 14.15
N HIS A 56 0.94 -15.61 13.55
CA HIS A 56 -0.33 -15.74 12.86
C HIS A 56 -1.13 -16.95 13.35
N GLY A 57 -2.45 -16.85 13.30
CA GLY A 57 -3.39 -17.91 13.65
C GLY A 57 -4.79 -17.59 13.14
N ASP A 58 -5.80 -18.26 13.71
CA ASP A 58 -7.20 -18.04 13.36
C ASP A 58 -7.64 -16.60 13.64
N LEU A 59 -8.64 -16.12 12.91
CA LEU A 59 -9.14 -14.74 13.01
C LEU A 59 -9.51 -14.36 14.45
N LYS A 60 -10.14 -15.29 15.19
CA LYS A 60 -10.57 -15.10 16.59
C LYS A 60 -9.42 -15.02 17.58
N ASP A 61 -8.23 -15.51 17.21
CA ASP A 61 -7.05 -15.59 18.06
C ASP A 61 -5.95 -14.63 17.62
N GLN A 62 -6.17 -13.88 16.54
CA GLN A 62 -5.21 -12.95 15.98
C GLN A 62 -5.23 -11.62 16.73
N PHE A 63 -4.17 -11.35 17.49
CA PHE A 63 -3.90 -10.05 18.10
C PHE A 63 -2.86 -9.28 17.27
N LYS A 64 -2.78 -7.97 17.51
CA LYS A 64 -1.79 -7.10 16.89
C LYS A 64 -1.26 -6.14 17.95
N ARG A 65 0.06 -6.05 18.10
CA ARG A 65 0.71 -5.06 18.98
C ARG A 65 1.13 -3.85 18.16
N ARG A 66 0.46 -2.72 18.38
CA ARG A 66 0.84 -1.43 17.82
C ARG A 66 1.90 -0.80 18.72
N THR A 67 3.08 -0.52 18.19
CA THR A 67 4.15 0.17 18.91
C THR A 67 4.33 1.55 18.30
N ILE A 68 4.22 2.59 19.11
CA ILE A 68 4.47 3.98 18.72
C ILE A 68 5.81 4.39 19.33
N LEU A 69 6.69 4.95 18.50
CA LEU A 69 8.02 5.42 18.85
C LEU A 69 8.05 6.94 18.73
N THR A 70 8.46 7.64 19.79
CA THR A 70 8.71 9.08 19.74
C THR A 70 10.21 9.33 19.64
N THR A 71 10.63 10.10 18.64
CA THR A 71 12.04 10.50 18.47
C THR A 71 12.37 11.75 19.28
N GLN A 72 13.66 11.95 19.57
CA GLN A 72 14.13 13.13 20.31
C GLN A 72 13.76 14.45 19.60
N HIS A 73 13.91 14.47 18.28
CA HIS A 73 13.59 15.60 17.40
C HIS A 73 12.67 15.17 16.25
N SER A 74 11.99 16.13 15.64
CA SER A 74 11.10 15.88 14.50
C SER A 74 11.89 15.80 13.19
N PHE A 75 11.41 15.00 12.25
CA PHE A 75 11.83 15.07 10.85
C PHE A 75 11.03 16.14 10.09
N PRO A 76 11.62 16.78 9.07
CA PRO A 76 13.03 16.67 8.66
C PRO A 76 13.98 17.26 9.71
N TYR A 77 15.20 16.72 9.80
CA TYR A 77 16.23 17.17 10.73
C TYR A 77 17.61 17.15 10.05
N VAL A 78 18.57 17.88 10.62
CA VAL A 78 19.96 17.90 10.12
C VAL A 78 20.61 16.52 10.12
N LYS A 79 20.19 15.61 11.01
CA LYS A 79 20.63 14.21 11.02
C LYS A 79 19.57 13.31 10.38
N THR A 80 20.04 12.36 9.56
CA THR A 80 19.19 11.34 8.92
C THR A 80 18.74 10.23 9.87
N ARG A 81 19.33 10.15 11.07
CA ARG A 81 19.00 9.19 12.13
C ARG A 81 18.82 9.95 13.44
N ILE A 82 17.71 9.70 14.12
CA ILE A 82 17.35 10.36 15.39
C ILE A 82 17.03 9.28 16.41
N LYS A 83 17.53 9.44 17.64
CA LYS A 83 17.31 8.50 18.74
C LYS A 83 15.82 8.49 19.12
N VAL A 84 15.29 7.30 19.38
CA VAL A 84 13.98 7.11 20.01
C VAL A 84 14.11 7.38 21.50
N THR A 85 13.27 8.28 22.03
CA THR A 85 13.24 8.65 23.45
C THR A 85 12.09 7.98 24.20
N GLU A 86 11.03 7.59 23.50
CA GLU A 86 9.84 7.01 24.11
C GLU A 86 9.25 5.91 23.24
N ARG A 87 8.64 4.92 23.90
CA ARG A 87 7.95 3.81 23.26
C ARG A 87 6.63 3.54 23.98
N GLU A 88 5.53 3.71 23.27
CA GLU A 88 4.20 3.33 23.73
C GLU A 88 3.77 2.04 23.02
N GLN A 89 3.04 1.17 23.72
CA GLN A 89 2.50 -0.05 23.12
C GLN A 89 1.02 -0.21 23.43
N LYS A 90 0.25 -0.51 22.39
CA LYS A 90 -1.17 -0.85 22.50
C LYS A 90 -1.44 -2.19 21.84
N VAL A 91 -2.07 -3.09 22.58
CA VAL A 91 -2.54 -4.36 22.04
C VAL A 91 -3.95 -4.17 21.47
N LEU A 92 -4.14 -4.60 20.23
CA LEU A 92 -5.41 -4.66 19.54
C LEU A 92 -5.98 -6.07 19.69
N GLN A 93 -7.23 -6.15 20.12
CA GLN A 93 -8.00 -7.39 20.19
C GLN A 93 -8.44 -7.86 18.79
N PRO A 94 -8.79 -9.14 18.60
CA PRO A 94 -9.16 -9.73 17.31
C PRO A 94 -10.13 -8.88 16.47
N ILE A 95 -11.22 -8.40 17.07
CA ILE A 95 -12.17 -7.53 16.35
C ILE A 95 -11.54 -6.21 15.91
N GLN A 96 -10.69 -5.60 16.73
CA GLN A 96 -9.98 -4.37 16.39
C GLN A 96 -8.89 -4.63 15.33
N VAL A 97 -8.28 -5.82 15.32
CA VAL A 97 -7.35 -6.24 14.27
C VAL A 97 -8.06 -6.31 12.93
N ALA A 98 -9.23 -6.97 12.89
CA ALA A 98 -10.05 -7.08 11.69
C ALA A 98 -10.46 -5.70 11.16
N ILE A 99 -10.89 -4.78 12.04
CA ILE A 99 -11.22 -3.40 11.65
C ILE A 99 -10.00 -2.68 11.09
N ASP A 100 -8.85 -2.75 11.77
CA ASP A 100 -7.61 -2.09 11.32
C ASP A 100 -7.13 -2.62 9.96
N ASP A 101 -7.25 -3.93 9.72
CA ASP A 101 -6.88 -4.55 8.45
C ASP A 101 -7.82 -4.12 7.31
N ILE A 102 -9.12 -4.03 7.59
CA ILE A 102 -10.09 -3.49 6.63
C ILE A 102 -9.78 -2.02 6.35
N GLU A 103 -9.58 -1.18 7.37
CA GLU A 103 -9.27 0.24 7.21
C GLU A 103 -7.99 0.43 6.37
N LYS A 104 -6.91 -0.30 6.68
CA LYS A 104 -5.67 -0.27 5.90
C LYS A 104 -5.88 -0.73 4.46
N LYS A 105 -6.62 -1.80 4.25
CA LYS A 105 -6.94 -2.32 2.90
C LYS A 105 -7.84 -1.37 2.11
N THR A 106 -8.70 -0.60 2.78
CA THR A 106 -9.52 0.45 2.16
C THR A 106 -8.80 1.77 1.98
N SER A 107 -7.63 1.95 2.63
CA SER A 107 -6.80 3.17 2.58
C SER A 107 -5.84 3.20 1.38
N PHE A 108 -6.20 2.55 0.27
CA PHE A 108 -5.64 2.89 -1.04
C PHE A 108 -6.06 4.32 -1.41
N PRO A 109 -5.24 5.08 -2.17
CA PRO A 109 -5.43 6.51 -2.35
C PRO A 109 -6.80 6.79 -2.99
N TYR A 110 -7.66 7.47 -2.23
CA TYR A 110 -8.94 8.08 -2.60
C TYR A 110 -9.60 7.60 -3.91
N VAL A 111 -10.03 6.34 -3.94
CA VAL A 111 -11.20 5.95 -4.73
C VAL A 111 -12.01 5.04 -3.82
N LYS A 112 -13.25 5.42 -3.48
CA LYS A 112 -14.19 4.44 -2.92
C LYS A 112 -14.33 3.34 -3.96
N THR A 113 -13.68 2.20 -3.76
CA THR A 113 -13.82 1.04 -4.67
C THR A 113 -15.23 0.46 -4.63
N ARG A 114 -16.06 0.89 -3.68
CA ARG A 114 -17.49 0.59 -3.63
C ARG A 114 -18.28 1.86 -3.37
N ILE A 115 -18.73 2.46 -4.46
CA ILE A 115 -19.85 3.40 -4.50
C ILE A 115 -21.13 2.53 -4.57
N LYS A 116 -22.20 2.93 -3.87
CA LYS A 116 -23.49 2.24 -3.99
C LYS A 116 -23.94 2.38 -5.45
N VAL A 117 -24.08 1.24 -6.13
CA VAL A 117 -24.61 1.21 -7.50
C VAL A 117 -26.08 1.60 -7.40
N THR A 118 -26.41 2.83 -7.77
CA THR A 118 -27.80 3.32 -7.80
C THR A 118 -28.54 2.73 -8.99
N GLU A 119 -27.82 2.43 -10.08
CA GLU A 119 -28.34 1.89 -11.32
C GLU A 119 -27.26 1.03 -12.02
N ARG A 120 -27.67 -0.10 -12.60
CA ARG A 120 -26.78 -1.00 -13.35
C ARG A 120 -27.36 -1.22 -14.75
N GLU A 121 -26.63 -0.77 -15.75
CA GLU A 121 -26.87 -1.13 -17.15
C GLU A 121 -25.96 -2.31 -17.53
N GLN A 122 -26.51 -3.32 -18.21
CA GLN A 122 -25.73 -4.42 -18.78
C GLN A 122 -25.93 -4.44 -20.29
N LYS A 123 -24.81 -4.40 -21.01
CA LYS A 123 -24.77 -4.51 -22.47
C LYS A 123 -23.89 -5.69 -22.85
N VAL A 124 -24.43 -6.59 -23.67
CA VAL A 124 -23.68 -7.69 -24.26
C VAL A 124 -23.12 -7.21 -25.60
N LEU A 125 -21.80 -7.31 -25.76
CA LEU A 125 -21.11 -6.95 -26.99
C LEU A 125 -20.86 -8.21 -27.83
N GLN A 126 -20.95 -8.05 -29.15
CA GLN A 126 -20.52 -9.09 -30.07
C GLN A 126 -18.99 -9.21 -30.10
N PRO A 127 -18.42 -10.36 -30.48
CA PRO A 127 -16.97 -10.56 -30.51
C PRO A 127 -16.19 -9.48 -31.27
N ILE A 128 -16.70 -8.99 -32.42
CA ILE A 128 -16.07 -7.90 -33.17
C ILE A 128 -16.09 -6.56 -32.42
N GLN A 129 -17.13 -6.29 -31.64
CA GLN A 129 -17.23 -5.07 -30.83
C GLN A 129 -16.25 -5.12 -29.67
N VAL A 130 -16.04 -6.30 -29.06
CA VAL A 130 -15.02 -6.49 -28.02
C VAL A 130 -13.62 -6.24 -28.58
N ALA A 131 -13.34 -6.77 -29.77
CA ALA A 131 -12.07 -6.54 -30.46
C ALA A 131 -11.80 -5.06 -30.74
N ILE A 132 -12.81 -4.33 -31.22
CA ILE A 132 -12.71 -2.88 -31.47
C ILE A 132 -12.46 -2.13 -30.16
N ASP A 133 -13.25 -2.38 -29.11
CA ASP A 133 -13.12 -1.73 -27.81
C ASP A 133 -11.73 -1.94 -27.20
N ASP A 134 -11.18 -3.15 -27.30
CA ASP A 134 -9.84 -3.48 -26.81
C ASP A 134 -8.73 -2.72 -27.57
N ILE A 135 -8.83 -2.64 -28.91
CA ILE A 135 -7.87 -1.90 -29.74
C ILE A 135 -7.95 -0.40 -29.44
N GLU A 136 -9.16 0.17 -29.35
CA GLU A 136 -9.36 1.59 -29.05
C GLU A 136 -8.86 1.94 -27.64
N LYS A 137 -9.08 1.06 -26.67
CA LYS A 137 -8.57 1.23 -25.31
C LYS A 137 -7.04 1.25 -25.29
N LYS A 138 -6.38 0.27 -25.93
CA LYS A 138 -4.91 0.24 -26.01
C LYS A 138 -4.34 1.46 -26.74
N THR A 139 -5.01 1.92 -27.81
CA THR A 139 -4.60 3.12 -28.56
C THR A 139 -4.67 4.37 -27.68
N ARG A 140 -5.73 4.52 -26.87
CA ARG A 140 -5.87 5.62 -25.91
C ARG A 140 -4.81 5.57 -24.81
N GLU A 141 -4.55 4.39 -24.25
CA GLU A 141 -3.51 4.21 -23.22
C GLU A 141 -2.13 4.60 -23.74
N LEU A 142 -1.80 4.21 -24.98
CA LEU A 142 -0.54 4.59 -25.62
C LEU A 142 -0.45 6.09 -25.89
N ALA A 143 -1.52 6.69 -26.44
CA ALA A 143 -1.56 8.12 -26.71
C ALA A 143 -1.41 8.95 -25.42
N ALA A 144 -2.07 8.53 -24.33
CA ALA A 144 -1.95 9.17 -23.02
C ALA A 144 -0.53 9.04 -22.44
N ALA A 145 0.12 7.88 -22.59
CA ALA A 145 1.49 7.68 -22.12
C ALA A 145 2.51 8.55 -22.88
N ILE A 146 2.32 8.77 -24.18
CA ILE A 146 3.18 9.63 -25.01
C ILE A 146 2.96 11.12 -24.69
N ALA A 147 1.73 11.52 -24.36
CA ALA A 147 1.38 12.91 -24.08
C ALA A 147 1.86 13.43 -22.71
N GLN A 148 2.42 12.59 -21.84
CA GLN A 148 2.89 13.01 -20.52
C GLN A 148 4.17 13.85 -20.58
N ASN A 149 4.16 14.97 -19.84
CA ASN A 149 5.33 15.83 -19.64
C ASN A 149 5.55 16.11 -18.13
N PRO A 150 6.70 15.69 -17.56
CA PRO A 150 7.81 14.99 -18.21
C PRO A 150 7.44 13.53 -18.56
N PRO A 151 8.08 12.92 -19.57
CA PRO A 151 7.78 11.55 -19.97
C PRO A 151 8.05 10.51 -18.86
N ASP A 152 7.11 9.60 -18.60
CA ASP A 152 7.31 8.42 -17.75
C ASP A 152 7.76 7.22 -18.61
N ALA A 153 9.08 7.06 -18.73
CA ALA A 153 9.68 6.00 -19.53
C ALA A 153 9.28 4.58 -19.07
N LYS A 154 9.03 4.36 -17.78
CA LYS A 154 8.63 3.03 -17.27
C LYS A 154 7.19 2.72 -17.65
N MET A 155 6.29 3.71 -17.53
CA MET A 155 4.91 3.56 -17.97
C MET A 155 4.82 3.31 -19.47
N LEU A 156 5.57 4.10 -20.27
CA LEU A 156 5.61 3.93 -21.71
C LEU A 156 6.14 2.55 -22.13
N GLN A 157 7.21 2.08 -21.48
CA GLN A 157 7.77 0.75 -21.75
C GLN A 157 6.80 -0.38 -21.38
N MET A 158 6.07 -0.25 -20.26
CA MET A 158 5.07 -1.23 -19.85
C MET A 158 3.90 -1.31 -20.84
N VAL A 159 3.39 -0.17 -21.31
CA VAL A 159 2.30 -0.11 -22.30
C VAL A 159 2.76 -0.68 -23.64
N LEU A 160 3.93 -0.26 -24.15
CA LEU A 160 4.46 -0.76 -25.42
C LEU A 160 4.75 -2.27 -25.39
N GLN A 161 5.34 -2.78 -24.30
CA GLN A 161 5.62 -4.21 -24.17
C GLN A 161 4.33 -5.04 -24.06
N GLY A 162 3.29 -4.50 -23.42
CA GLY A 162 1.94 -5.09 -23.39
C GLY A 162 1.15 -4.98 -24.71
N CYS A 163 1.62 -4.17 -25.67
CA CYS A 163 1.04 -4.05 -27.00
C CYS A 163 1.72 -4.97 -28.03
N ILE A 164 3.05 -5.07 -27.99
CA ILE A 164 3.86 -5.73 -29.04
C ILE A 164 4.38 -7.10 -28.58
N GLY A 165 4.60 -7.30 -27.28
CA GLY A 165 5.25 -8.48 -26.70
C GLY A 165 4.40 -9.18 -25.65
N THR A 166 3.10 -9.34 -25.90
CA THR A 166 2.20 -10.08 -24.99
C THR A 166 2.63 -11.54 -24.87
N THR A 167 3.13 -11.95 -23.70
CA THR A 167 3.58 -13.33 -23.44
C THR A 167 2.54 -14.20 -22.72
N VAL A 168 1.45 -13.59 -22.23
CA VAL A 168 0.47 -14.25 -21.34
C VAL A 168 -0.97 -14.16 -21.87
N ASN A 169 -1.34 -13.06 -22.54
CA ASN A 169 -2.67 -12.88 -23.16
C ASN A 169 -2.54 -12.94 -24.69
N GLN A 170 -3.61 -13.33 -25.38
CA GLN A 170 -3.66 -13.33 -26.84
C GLN A 170 -3.32 -11.93 -27.38
N GLY A 171 -2.30 -11.84 -28.23
CA GLY A 171 -1.83 -10.58 -28.80
C GLY A 171 -2.76 -10.04 -29.90
N PRO A 172 -2.62 -8.78 -30.29
CA PRO A 172 -3.47 -8.14 -31.31
C PRO A 172 -3.45 -8.86 -32.68
N ILE A 173 -2.42 -9.66 -32.96
CA ILE A 173 -2.33 -10.48 -34.19
C ILE A 173 -3.44 -11.54 -34.27
N GLN A 174 -3.90 -12.09 -33.13
CA GLN A 174 -4.98 -13.09 -33.15
C GLN A 174 -6.37 -12.49 -33.38
N VAL A 175 -6.53 -11.17 -33.20
CA VAL A 175 -7.78 -10.44 -33.46
C VAL A 175 -8.02 -10.26 -34.97
N GLY A 176 -6.96 -10.30 -35.78
CA GLY A 176 -7.04 -10.21 -37.24
C GLY A 176 -7.30 -11.53 -37.98
N VAL A 177 -7.54 -12.63 -37.25
CA VAL A 177 -7.85 -13.95 -37.83
C VAL A 177 -9.34 -14.23 -37.63
N PHE A 178 -10.16 -13.59 -38.47
CA PHE A 178 -11.52 -14.00 -38.79
C PHE A 178 -11.60 -14.26 -40.29
#